data_AF-A0A0F9Q786-F1
#
_entry.id   AF-A0A0F9Q786-F1
#
_cell.length_a   1.000
_cell.length_b   1.000
_cell.length_c   1.000
_cell.angle_alpha   90.00
_cell.angle_beta   90.00
_cell.angle_gamma   90.00
#
_symmetry.space_group_name_H-M   'P 1'
#
loop_
_entity.id
_entity.type
_entity.pdbx_description
1 polymer ?
#
loop_
_entity_poly.entity_id
_entity_poly.type
_entity_poly.pdbx_seq_one_letter_code
_entity_poly.pdbx_strand_id
1 'polypeptide(L)' 'MSKRNRYIKVNDGDTLVCDSGQEFHLTCCDCYLTHKIAVSVVGKEVRLTMTRDDRRTGQKRRRKREFLVE' A
#
# COMPACT_ATOMS: atom_id res chain seq x y z
N MET A 1 15.69 12.43 17.79
CA MET A 1 14.68 12.54 16.71
C MET A 1 14.25 11.14 16.28
N SER A 2 13.07 10.69 16.69
CA SER A 2 12.56 9.34 16.41
C SER A 2 12.22 9.19 14.92
N LYS A 3 12.77 8.16 14.26
CA LYS A 3 12.48 7.83 12.85
C LYS A 3 10.99 7.50 12.73
N ARG A 4 10.20 8.39 12.11
CA ARG A 4 8.81 8.11 11.73
C ARG A 4 8.82 6.94 10.74
N ASN A 5 8.58 5.73 11.23
CA ASN A 5 8.31 4.59 10.37
C ASN A 5 6.99 4.88 9.65
N ARG A 6 7.07 5.25 8.37
CA ARG A 6 5.94 5.66 7.53
C ARG A 6 5.01 4.50 7.12
N TYR A 7 5.32 3.29 7.58
CA TYR A 7 4.65 2.06 7.20
C TYR A 7 4.45 1.18 8.42
N ILE A 8 3.24 0.65 8.55
CA ILE A 8 2.93 -0.39 9.53
C ILE A 8 3.22 -1.71 8.83
N LYS A 9 4.09 -2.53 9.42
CA LYS A 9 4.29 -3.91 8.98
C LYS A 9 3.21 -4.76 9.65
N VAL A 10 2.43 -5.47 8.85
CA VAL A 10 1.40 -6.41 9.27
C VAL A 10 1.84 -7.81 8.86
N ASN A 11 1.55 -8.80 9.70
CA ASN A 11 1.76 -10.21 9.43
C ASN A 11 0.43 -10.88 9.06
N ASP A 12 0.51 -12.08 8.49
CA ASP A 12 -0.68 -12.84 8.13
C ASP A 12 -1.52 -13.16 9.38
N GLY A 13 -2.82 -12.84 9.32
CA GLY A 13 -3.75 -12.99 10.44
C GLY A 13 -3.91 -11.74 11.33
N ASP A 14 -3.12 -10.69 11.11
CA ASP A 14 -3.31 -9.42 11.82
C ASP A 14 -4.59 -8.71 11.37
N THR A 15 -5.38 -8.22 12.33
CA THR A 15 -6.56 -7.40 12.05
C THR A 15 -6.20 -5.92 12.08
N LEU A 16 -6.55 -5.21 11.02
CA LEU A 16 -6.45 -3.75 10.96
C LEU A 16 -7.84 -3.12 11.16
N VAL A 17 -7.95 -2.28 12.19
CA VAL A 17 -9.15 -1.45 12.37
C VAL A 17 -9.05 -0.26 11.41
N CYS A 18 -10.12 -0.02 10.66
CA CYS A 18 -10.18 1.05 9.67
C CYS A 18 -11.52 1.79 9.75
N ASP A 19 -11.46 3.10 9.55
CA ASP A 19 -12.65 3.94 9.43
C ASP A 19 -13.18 3.93 7.99
N SER A 20 -14.48 4.16 7.82
CA SER A 20 -15.08 4.30 6.49
C SER A 20 -14.47 5.50 5.76
N GLY A 21 -14.04 5.30 4.51
CA GLY A 21 -13.36 6.30 3.70
C GLY A 21 -11.85 6.37 3.91
N GLN A 22 -11.28 5.52 4.77
CA GLN A 22 -9.84 5.42 4.96
C GLN A 22 -9.18 4.68 3.77
N GLU A 23 -8.05 5.21 3.33
CA GLU A 23 -7.22 4.61 2.29
C GLU A 23 -5.96 3.97 2.88
N PHE A 24 -5.67 2.75 2.44
CA PHE A 24 -4.45 2.01 2.77
C PHE A 24 -3.57 1.87 1.54
N HIS A 25 -2.26 1.91 1.78
CA HIS A 25 -1.26 1.64 0.74
C HIS A 25 -0.48 0.38 1.10
N LEU A 26 -0.77 -0.73 0.42
CA LEU A 26 -0.03 -1.97 0.58
C LEU A 26 1.11 -2.03 -0.43
N THR A 27 2.33 -2.31 0.04
CA THR A 27 3.44 -2.64 -0.85
C THR A 27 3.50 -4.15 -1.01
N CYS A 28 3.17 -4.65 -2.19
CA CYS A 28 3.24 -6.07 -2.50
C CYS A 28 4.70 -6.47 -2.81
N CYS A 29 5.18 -7.53 -2.17
CA CYS A 29 6.51 -8.07 -2.36
C CYS A 29 6.67 -8.79 -3.71
N ASP A 30 5.63 -9.44 -4.22
CA ASP A 30 5.70 -10.26 -5.43
C ASP A 30 5.77 -9.42 -6.70
N CYS A 31 4.90 -8.42 -6.84
CA CYS A 31 4.90 -7.54 -8.00
C CYS A 31 5.80 -6.31 -7.82
N TYR A 32 6.31 -6.09 -6.60
CA TYR A 32 7.03 -4.90 -6.15
C TYR A 32 6.22 -3.60 -6.30
N LEU A 33 4.89 -3.71 -6.30
CA LEU A 33 3.99 -2.59 -6.52
C LEU A 33 3.31 -2.07 -5.26
N THR A 34 2.86 -0.82 -5.31
CA THR A 34 1.99 -0.27 -4.28
C THR A 34 0.55 -0.37 -4.76
N HIS A 35 -0.30 -1.03 -3.96
CA HIS A 35 -1.73 -1.11 -4.18
C HIS A 35 -2.42 -0.15 -3.21
N LYS A 36 -3.37 0.62 -3.73
CA LYS A 36 -4.27 1.43 -2.93
C LYS A 36 -5.49 0.59 -2.61
N ILE A 37 -5.88 0.57 -1.35
CA ILE A 37 -7.10 -0.09 -0.88
C ILE A 37 -7.95 0.98 -0.23
N ALA A 38 -9.11 1.23 -0.81
CA ALA A 38 -10.12 2.08 -0.22
C ALA A 38 -11.18 1.21 0.45
N VAL A 39 -11.51 1.53 1.70
CA VAL A 39 -12.59 0.88 2.44
C VAL A 39 -13.79 1.81 2.46
N SER A 40 -14.95 1.30 2.04
CA SER A 40 -16.21 2.04 2.13
C SER A 40 -17.28 1.18 2.79
N VAL A 41 -17.98 1.75 3.75
CA VAL A 41 -19.13 1.11 4.40
C VAL A 41 -20.40 1.74 3.84
N VAL A 42 -21.25 0.91 3.23
CA VAL A 42 -22.54 1.34 2.66
C VAL A 42 -23.64 0.55 3.35
N GLY A 43 -24.26 1.16 4.37
CA GLY A 43 -25.22 0.47 5.23
C GLY A 43 -24.56 -0.65 6.05
N LYS A 44 -24.92 -1.90 5.76
CA LYS A 44 -24.33 -3.10 6.40
C LYS A 44 -23.25 -3.78 5.55
N GLU A 45 -22.97 -3.27 4.35
CA GLU A 45 -21.96 -3.83 3.45
C GLU A 45 -20.62 -3.12 3.64
N VAL A 46 -19.54 -3.91 3.69
CA VAL A 46 -18.17 -3.41 3.58
C VAL A 46 -17.69 -3.66 2.16
N ARG A 47 -17.33 -2.60 1.45
CA ARG A 47 -16.78 -2.66 0.09
C ARG A 47 -15.31 -2.29 0.12
N LEU A 48 -14.49 -3.16 -0.45
CA LEU A 48 -13.05 -2.97 -0.62
C LEU A 48 -12.75 -2.73 -2.09
N THR A 49 -12.18 -1.58 -2.41
CA THR A 49 -11.72 -1.28 -3.77
C THR A 49 -10.20 -1.29 -3.77
N MET A 50 -9.61 -2.22 -4.52
CA MET A 50 -8.16 -2.30 -4.68
C MET A 50 -7.75 -1.79 -6.07
N THR A 51 -6.91 -0.77 -6.10
CA THR A 51 -6.37 -0.19 -7.32
C THR A 51 -4.85 -0.27 -7.29
N ARG A 52 -4.27 -0.72 -8.40
CA ARG A 52 -2.82 -0.78 -8.57
C ARG A 52 -2.28 0.61 -8.92
N ASP A 53 -1.33 1.14 -8.13
CA ASP A 53 -0.69 2.43 -8.43
C ASP A 53 0.54 2.20 -9.30
N ASP A 54 0.35 2.25 -10.62
CA ASP A 54 1.44 2.05 -11.60
C ASP A 54 2.45 3.21 -11.61
N ARG A 55 2.06 4.42 -11.15
CA ARG A 55 2.88 5.64 -11.25
C ARG A 55 4.00 5.65 -10.20
N ARG A 56 3.68 5.33 -8.94
CA ARG A 56 4.66 5.27 -7.85
C ARG A 56 5.69 4.15 -8.09
N THR A 57 5.28 3.11 -8.79
CA THR A 57 6.10 1.95 -9.13
C THR A 57 6.98 2.14 -10.35
N GLY A 58 6.53 2.91 -11.35
CA GLY A 58 7.41 3.34 -12.43
C GLY A 58 8.63 4.11 -11.89
N GLN A 59 8.42 5.00 -10.92
CA GLN A 59 9.50 5.75 -10.27
C GLN A 59 10.43 4.85 -9.43
N LYS A 60 9.88 3.88 -8.70
CA LYS A 60 10.69 2.94 -7.89
C LYS A 60 11.52 1.99 -8.76
N ARG A 61 10.95 1.49 -9.88
CA ARG A 61 11.67 0.70 -10.90
C ARG A 61 12.76 1.51 -11.58
N ARG A 62 12.49 2.78 -11.92
CA ARG A 62 13.49 3.70 -12.52
C ARG A 62 14.68 3.93 -11.59
N ARG A 63 14.43 4.24 -10.30
CA ARG A 63 15.51 4.37 -9.30
C ARG A 63 16.30 3.08 -9.08
N LYS A 64 15.63 1.92 -9.09
CA LYS A 64 16.33 0.61 -8.94
C LYS A 64 17.24 0.31 -10.13
N ARG A 65 16.86 0.71 -11.35
CA ARG A 65 17.77 0.61 -12.52
C ARG A 65 18.96 1.54 -12.39
N GLU A 66 18.78 2.77 -11.94
CA GLU A 66 19.87 3.73 -11.73
C GLU A 66 20.90 3.21 -10.71
N PHE A 67 20.45 2.55 -9.64
CA PHE A 67 21.32 1.96 -8.60
C PHE A 67 22.00 0.63 -8.98
N LEU A 68 21.63 -0.01 -10.10
CA LEU A 68 22.23 -1.27 -10.57
C LEU A 68 23.24 -1.07 -11.70
N VAL A 69 23.50 0.19 -12.07
CA VAL A 69 24.44 0.58 -13.14
C VAL A 69 25.71 1.24 -12.57
N GLU A 70 25.79 1.40 -11.25
CA GLU A 70 27.03 1.69 -10.49
C GLU A 70 27.58 0.40 -9.87
#